data_AF-A0A382FBC9-F1
#
_entry.id   AF-A0A382FBC9-F1
#
_cell.length_a   1.000
_cell.length_b   1.000
_cell.length_c   1.000
_cell.angle_alpha   90.00
_cell.angle_beta   90.00
_cell.angle_gamma   90.00
#
_symmetry.space_group_name_H-M   'P 1'
#
loop_
_entity.id
_entity.type
_entity.pdbx_description
1 polymer ?
#
loop_
_entity_poly.entity_id
_entity_poly.type
_entity_poly.pdbx_seq_one_letter_code
_entity_poly.pdbx_strand_id
1 'polypeptide(L)'
;MPKVELHCHLEGAAGPSLIRRLARRNDIVLPEQLFTSDDQFAWTDFSSFLLAYDQASRAICTAADYRDVTYEYLATCAKDGGIYVEVMSSPDHAAAAGMSYEEHLEGIVQGIDDAERDYGITGRLIVTCVRHFGPARALKVAQQVRGHPHPYVVGFGMGGDEKAHQFEDFLPAFDLVHTAGLPCTVHAGEWAGAESVRDALNTLPVQRIGHGVRAVENPEVLQLVADRGIHLEV
;
A
#
# COMPACT_ATOMS: atom_id res chain seq x y z
N MET A 1 -21.65 8.98 8.40
CA MET A 1 -20.74 10.08 8.05
C MET A 1 -20.01 9.68 6.78
N PRO A 2 -19.87 10.53 5.76
CA PRO A 2 -19.01 10.26 4.62
C PRO A 2 -17.56 10.06 5.10
N LYS A 3 -16.88 9.01 4.61
CA LYS A 3 -15.52 8.65 5.01
C LYS A 3 -14.56 8.68 3.82
N VAL A 4 -13.33 9.05 4.10
CA VAL A 4 -12.21 9.00 3.15
C VAL A 4 -11.16 8.08 3.74
N GLU A 5 -10.66 7.13 2.96
CA GLU A 5 -9.64 6.17 3.38
C GLU A 5 -8.37 6.39 2.57
N LEU A 6 -7.28 6.76 3.24
CA LEU A 6 -6.04 7.21 2.59
C LEU A 6 -4.87 6.25 2.80
N HIS A 7 -5.11 5.14 3.50
CA HIS A 7 -4.09 4.19 3.89
C HIS A 7 -4.67 2.78 3.95
N CYS A 8 -4.60 2.08 2.82
CA CYS A 8 -4.91 0.66 2.75
C CYS A 8 -4.04 0.00 1.71
N HIS A 9 -3.38 -1.10 2.08
CA HIS A 9 -2.65 -1.94 1.14
C HIS A 9 -3.59 -2.91 0.47
N LEU A 10 -3.65 -2.85 -0.86
CA LEU A 10 -4.62 -3.58 -1.65
C LEU A 10 -4.46 -5.09 -1.48
N GLU A 11 -3.24 -5.62 -1.46
CA GLU A 11 -3.02 -7.06 -1.28
C GLU A 11 -3.40 -7.52 0.13
N GLY A 12 -3.34 -6.62 1.12
CA GLY A 12 -3.80 -6.85 2.50
C GLY A 12 -5.30 -6.67 2.70
N ALA A 13 -6.00 -6.06 1.75
CA ALA A 13 -7.45 -5.85 1.80
C ALA A 13 -8.26 -7.11 1.47
N ALA A 14 -7.60 -8.12 0.89
CA ALA A 14 -8.24 -9.36 0.48
C ALA A 14 -8.53 -10.28 1.68
N GLY A 15 -9.80 -10.46 2.00
CA GLY A 15 -10.21 -11.39 3.06
C GLY A 15 -9.91 -12.86 2.74
N PRO A 16 -9.89 -13.75 3.75
CA PRO A 16 -9.60 -15.18 3.58
C PRO A 16 -10.42 -15.90 2.51
N SER A 17 -11.72 -15.60 2.40
CA SER A 17 -12.61 -16.21 1.41
C SER A 17 -12.21 -15.86 -0.03
N LEU A 18 -11.83 -14.61 -0.28
CA LEU A 18 -11.32 -14.13 -1.55
C LEU A 18 -9.98 -14.81 -1.86
N ILE A 19 -9.02 -14.79 -0.93
CA ILE A 19 -7.72 -15.44 -1.11
C ILE A 19 -7.85 -16.93 -1.47
N ARG A 20 -8.73 -17.69 -0.80
CA ARG A 20 -9.00 -19.10 -1.17
C ARG A 20 -9.61 -19.25 -2.56
N ARG A 21 -10.41 -18.28 -3.01
CA ARG A 21 -11.00 -18.30 -4.35
C ARG A 21 -9.94 -18.02 -5.41
N LEU A 22 -9.08 -17.02 -5.19
CA LEU A 22 -7.97 -16.69 -6.10
C LEU A 22 -6.95 -17.84 -6.16
N ALA A 23 -6.60 -18.42 -5.01
CA ALA A 23 -5.69 -19.56 -4.95
C ALA A 23 -6.21 -20.77 -5.77
N ARG A 24 -7.50 -21.07 -5.69
CA ARG A 24 -8.14 -22.10 -6.53
C ARG A 24 -8.15 -21.73 -8.01
N ARG A 25 -8.34 -20.45 -8.34
CA ARG A 25 -8.31 -19.97 -9.74
C ARG A 25 -6.93 -20.12 -10.36
N ASN A 26 -5.88 -19.95 -9.57
CA ASN A 26 -4.49 -19.91 -10.01
C ASN A 26 -3.69 -21.18 -9.67
N ASP A 27 -4.36 -22.26 -9.24
CA ASP A 27 -3.75 -23.53 -8.82
C ASP A 27 -2.63 -23.36 -7.75
N ILE A 28 -2.79 -22.39 -6.85
CA ILE A 28 -1.86 -22.11 -5.75
C ILE A 28 -2.25 -22.90 -4.50
N VAL A 29 -1.29 -23.63 -3.94
CA VAL A 29 -1.44 -24.27 -2.63
C VAL A 29 -1.11 -23.27 -1.53
N LEU A 30 -2.14 -22.89 -0.75
CA LEU A 30 -1.96 -22.03 0.41
C LEU A 30 -1.36 -22.82 1.59
N PRO A 31 -0.47 -22.22 2.41
CA PRO A 31 0.02 -22.84 3.64
C PRO A 31 -1.13 -23.20 4.58
N GLU A 32 -1.08 -24.38 5.20
CA GLU A 32 -2.14 -24.86 6.11
C GLU A 32 -2.36 -23.90 7.29
N GLN A 33 -1.26 -23.31 7.78
CA GLN A 33 -1.23 -22.39 8.91
C GLN A 33 -1.52 -20.94 8.55
N LEU A 34 -1.87 -20.62 7.29
CA LEU A 34 -2.16 -19.24 6.89
C LEU A 34 -3.43 -18.70 7.58
N PHE A 35 -4.36 -19.58 7.93
CA PHE A 35 -5.63 -19.22 8.54
C PHE A 35 -5.82 -19.86 9.91
N THR A 36 -6.45 -19.13 10.82
CA THR A 36 -6.92 -19.64 12.11
C THR A 36 -8.18 -20.49 11.93
N SER A 37 -8.61 -21.18 13.00
CA SER A 37 -9.87 -21.93 13.02
C SER A 37 -11.12 -21.06 12.77
N ASP A 38 -11.02 -19.76 13.05
CA ASP A 38 -12.11 -18.78 12.90
C ASP A 38 -12.06 -18.07 11.54
N ASP A 39 -11.33 -18.64 10.58
CA ASP A 39 -11.13 -18.13 9.20
C ASP A 39 -10.60 -16.68 9.18
N GLN A 40 -9.62 -16.40 10.03
CA GLN A 40 -8.83 -15.16 10.03
C GLN A 40 -7.38 -15.46 9.60
N PHE A 41 -6.64 -14.47 9.10
CA PHE A 41 -5.20 -14.64 8.88
C PHE A 41 -4.46 -14.88 10.19
N ALA A 42 -3.56 -15.86 10.23
CA ALA A 42 -2.84 -16.25 11.43
C ALA A 42 -1.53 -15.47 11.59
N TRP A 43 -1.49 -14.53 12.55
CA TRP A 43 -0.30 -13.77 12.94
C TRP A 43 -0.39 -13.32 14.40
N THR A 44 0.74 -13.00 15.02
CA THR A 44 0.83 -12.59 16.43
C THR A 44 1.70 -11.36 16.68
N ASP A 45 2.46 -10.93 15.68
CA ASP A 45 3.33 -9.77 15.69
C ASP A 45 3.52 -9.25 14.26
N PHE A 46 4.23 -8.12 14.11
CA PHE A 46 4.44 -7.49 12.80
C PHE A 46 5.18 -8.40 11.80
N SER A 47 6.18 -9.17 12.26
CA SER A 47 6.95 -10.05 11.38
C SER A 47 6.11 -11.22 10.86
N SER A 48 5.31 -11.85 11.72
CA SER A 48 4.37 -12.90 11.32
C SER A 48 3.21 -12.35 10.49
N PHE A 49 2.80 -11.10 10.71
CA PHE A 49 1.85 -10.39 9.86
C PHE A 49 2.40 -10.23 8.43
N LEU A 50 3.62 -9.69 8.26
CA LEU A 50 4.25 -9.56 6.94
C LEU A 50 4.39 -10.92 6.24
N LEU A 51 4.73 -11.97 6.98
CA LEU A 51 4.79 -13.32 6.41
C LEU A 51 3.42 -13.81 5.91
N ALA A 52 2.36 -13.61 6.70
CA ALA A 52 1.00 -13.97 6.30
C ALA A 52 0.53 -13.13 5.09
N TYR A 53 0.85 -11.83 5.08
CA TYR A 53 0.61 -10.92 3.97
C TYR A 53 1.26 -11.42 2.67
N ASP A 54 2.55 -11.73 2.70
CA ASP A 54 3.29 -12.22 1.53
C ASP A 54 2.74 -13.57 1.04
N GLN A 55 2.36 -14.46 1.98
CA GLN A 55 1.77 -15.76 1.65
C GLN A 55 0.39 -15.62 1.00
N ALA A 56 -0.45 -14.72 1.50
CA ALA A 56 -1.77 -14.44 0.94
C ALA A 56 -1.65 -13.77 -0.45
N SER A 57 -0.77 -12.78 -0.58
CA SER A 57 -0.56 -12.01 -1.81
C SER A 57 -0.15 -12.89 -2.99
N ARG A 58 0.54 -14.02 -2.75
CA ARG A 58 0.89 -15.01 -3.80
C ARG A 58 -0.32 -15.63 -4.50
N ALA A 59 -1.52 -15.55 -3.93
CA ALA A 59 -2.74 -16.03 -4.59
C ALA A 59 -3.26 -15.05 -5.66
N ILE A 60 -2.79 -13.81 -5.65
CA ILE A 60 -3.17 -12.74 -6.59
C ILE A 60 -2.15 -12.77 -7.74
N CYS A 61 -2.53 -13.33 -8.89
CA CYS A 61 -1.57 -13.66 -9.95
C CYS A 61 -1.85 -12.99 -11.31
N THR A 62 -3.05 -12.44 -11.49
CA THR A 62 -3.53 -11.94 -12.79
C THR A 62 -4.21 -10.59 -12.63
N ALA A 63 -4.35 -9.85 -13.73
CA ALA A 63 -5.11 -8.60 -13.76
C ALA A 63 -6.55 -8.78 -13.27
N ALA A 64 -7.17 -9.94 -13.56
CA ALA A 64 -8.50 -10.27 -13.06
C ALA A 64 -8.54 -10.48 -11.53
N ASP A 65 -7.46 -10.99 -10.93
CA ASP A 65 -7.33 -11.09 -9.48
C ASP A 65 -7.26 -9.70 -8.84
N TYR A 66 -6.40 -8.82 -9.36
CA TYR A 66 -6.31 -7.45 -8.87
C TYR A 66 -7.62 -6.69 -9.04
N ARG A 67 -8.32 -6.86 -10.17
CA ARG A 67 -9.67 -6.33 -10.37
C ARG A 67 -10.63 -6.79 -9.28
N ASP A 68 -10.64 -8.09 -8.96
CA ASP A 68 -11.56 -8.65 -7.97
C ASP A 68 -11.25 -8.14 -6.56
N VAL A 69 -9.97 -8.06 -6.19
CA VAL A 69 -9.53 -7.52 -4.90
C VAL A 69 -9.93 -6.05 -4.76
N THR A 70 -9.63 -5.22 -5.76
CA THR A 70 -9.96 -3.80 -5.74
C THR A 70 -11.47 -3.56 -5.69
N TYR A 71 -12.23 -4.27 -6.54
CA TYR A 71 -13.68 -4.13 -6.57
C TYR A 71 -14.33 -4.55 -5.24
N GLU A 72 -13.97 -5.71 -4.69
CA GLU A 72 -14.58 -6.19 -3.44
C GLU A 72 -14.25 -5.28 -2.25
N TYR A 73 -13.01 -4.78 -2.18
CA TYR A 73 -12.61 -3.86 -1.14
C TYR A 73 -13.36 -2.53 -1.23
N LEU A 74 -13.37 -1.88 -2.40
CA LEU A 74 -14.07 -0.60 -2.58
C LEU A 74 -15.59 -0.73 -2.37
N ALA A 75 -16.19 -1.85 -2.81
CA ALA A 75 -17.59 -2.15 -2.55
C ALA A 75 -17.88 -2.27 -1.04
N THR A 76 -16.94 -2.79 -0.26
CA THR A 76 -17.04 -2.88 1.21
C THR A 76 -16.94 -1.50 1.83
N CYS A 77 -15.93 -0.71 1.46
CA CYS A 77 -15.78 0.67 1.92
C CYS A 77 -17.04 1.51 1.63
N ALA A 78 -17.62 1.39 0.43
CA ALA A 78 -18.82 2.13 0.04
C ALA A 78 -20.03 1.76 0.91
N LYS A 79 -20.23 0.47 1.20
CA LYS A 79 -21.31 -0.01 2.09
C LYS A 79 -21.16 0.54 3.51
N ASP A 80 -19.93 0.81 3.94
CA ASP A 80 -19.62 1.40 5.23
C ASP A 80 -19.61 2.95 5.21
N GLY A 81 -20.04 3.57 4.10
CA GLY A 81 -20.15 5.02 3.95
C GLY A 81 -18.87 5.72 3.44
N GLY A 82 -17.92 4.94 2.92
CA GLY A 82 -16.75 5.45 2.19
C GLY A 82 -17.16 6.12 0.88
N ILE A 83 -16.61 7.30 0.62
CA ILE A 83 -16.86 8.07 -0.61
C ILE A 83 -15.61 8.21 -1.48
N TYR A 84 -14.42 8.04 -0.90
CA TYR A 84 -13.15 8.13 -1.61
C TYR A 84 -12.11 7.23 -0.94
N VAL A 85 -11.31 6.54 -1.74
CA VAL A 85 -10.23 5.66 -1.27
C VAL A 85 -8.98 5.86 -2.11
N GLU A 86 -7.83 6.02 -1.45
CA GLU A 86 -6.50 5.86 -2.05
C GLU A 86 -5.94 4.51 -1.62
N VAL A 87 -6.01 3.51 -2.51
CA VAL A 87 -5.38 2.20 -2.26
C VAL A 87 -3.88 2.30 -2.54
N MET A 88 -3.10 1.62 -1.73
CA MET A 88 -1.67 1.39 -1.93
C MET A 88 -1.49 0.03 -2.62
N SER A 89 -0.73 -0.03 -3.71
CA SER A 89 -0.42 -1.31 -4.37
C SER A 89 1.06 -1.43 -4.65
N SER A 90 1.58 -2.65 -4.57
CA SER A 90 2.99 -2.92 -4.74
C SER A 90 3.27 -3.66 -6.05
N PRO A 91 3.86 -3.01 -7.07
CA PRO A 91 4.20 -3.66 -8.33
C PRO A 91 5.19 -4.83 -8.20
N ASP A 92 6.00 -4.86 -7.13
CA ASP A 92 6.91 -5.99 -6.89
C ASP A 92 6.14 -7.30 -6.60
N HIS A 93 4.97 -7.23 -5.96
CA HIS A 93 4.12 -8.41 -5.72
C HIS A 93 3.53 -8.94 -7.03
N ALA A 94 2.99 -8.06 -7.87
CA ALA A 94 2.49 -8.45 -9.20
C ALA A 94 3.62 -9.00 -10.09
N ALA A 95 4.80 -8.37 -10.06
CA ALA A 95 5.97 -8.84 -10.81
C ALA A 95 6.45 -10.22 -10.35
N ALA A 96 6.29 -10.56 -9.07
CA ALA A 96 6.59 -11.90 -8.56
C ALA A 96 5.64 -12.98 -9.12
N ALA A 97 4.43 -12.60 -9.51
CA ALA A 97 3.50 -13.46 -10.25
C ALA A 97 3.72 -13.44 -11.79
N GLY A 98 4.72 -12.70 -12.26
CA GLY A 98 5.07 -12.60 -13.69
C GLY A 98 4.30 -11.52 -14.45
N MET A 99 3.55 -10.66 -13.76
CA MET A 99 2.82 -9.56 -14.39
C MET A 99 3.75 -8.38 -14.73
N SER A 100 3.44 -7.70 -15.82
CA SER A 100 3.96 -6.36 -16.12
C SER A 100 3.33 -5.30 -15.19
N TYR A 101 3.92 -4.10 -15.17
CA TYR A 101 3.38 -2.98 -14.40
C TYR A 101 2.01 -2.54 -14.96
N GLU A 102 1.87 -2.61 -16.27
CA GLU A 102 0.69 -2.24 -17.02
C GLU A 102 -0.47 -3.23 -16.77
N GLU A 103 -0.23 -4.54 -16.81
CA GLU A 103 -1.25 -5.55 -16.48
C GLU A 103 -1.73 -5.41 -15.02
N HIS A 104 -0.80 -5.10 -14.10
CA HIS A 104 -1.12 -4.82 -12.70
C HIS A 104 -2.04 -3.61 -12.57
N LEU A 105 -1.67 -2.51 -13.24
CA LEU A 105 -2.42 -1.27 -13.22
C LEU A 105 -3.80 -1.43 -13.87
N GLU A 106 -3.89 -2.10 -15.02
CA GLU A 106 -5.14 -2.38 -15.72
C GLU A 106 -6.13 -3.15 -14.85
N GLY A 107 -5.66 -4.17 -14.12
CA GLY A 107 -6.49 -4.92 -13.19
C GLY A 107 -7.09 -4.03 -12.10
N ILE A 108 -6.25 -3.24 -11.43
CA ILE A 108 -6.68 -2.33 -10.36
C ILE A 108 -7.67 -1.30 -10.91
N VAL A 109 -7.34 -0.65 -12.03
CA VAL A 109 -8.18 0.41 -12.63
C VAL A 109 -9.55 -0.14 -13.01
N GLN A 110 -9.62 -1.33 -13.60
CA GLN A 110 -10.91 -1.97 -13.90
C GLN A 110 -11.73 -2.21 -12.62
N GLY A 111 -11.08 -2.61 -11.53
CA GLY A 111 -11.75 -2.78 -10.23
C GLY A 111 -12.28 -1.47 -9.66
N ILE A 112 -11.53 -0.37 -9.84
CA ILE A 112 -11.98 0.98 -9.45
C ILE A 112 -13.20 1.39 -10.29
N ASP A 113 -13.14 1.27 -11.62
CA ASP A 113 -14.21 1.67 -12.52
C ASP A 113 -15.51 0.89 -12.24
N ASP A 114 -15.38 -0.41 -11.96
CA ASP A 114 -16.51 -1.25 -11.59
C ASP A 114 -17.14 -0.80 -10.28
N ALA A 115 -16.33 -0.48 -9.26
CA ALA A 115 -16.82 -0.03 -7.97
C ALA A 115 -17.44 1.37 -8.04
N GLU A 116 -16.87 2.29 -8.83
CA GLU A 116 -17.43 3.62 -9.05
C GLU A 116 -18.78 3.53 -9.75
N ARG A 117 -18.91 2.68 -10.78
CA ARG A 117 -20.18 2.45 -11.47
C ARG A 117 -21.25 1.90 -10.53
N ASP A 118 -20.90 0.90 -9.72
CA ASP A 118 -21.89 0.12 -8.96
C ASP A 118 -22.23 0.76 -7.60
N TYR A 119 -21.30 1.52 -7.01
CA TYR A 119 -21.43 2.08 -5.66
C TYR A 119 -21.19 3.59 -5.57
N GLY A 120 -20.73 4.26 -6.63
CA GLY A 120 -20.44 5.69 -6.64
C GLY A 120 -19.23 6.11 -5.80
N ILE A 121 -18.38 5.16 -5.38
CA ILE A 121 -17.16 5.42 -4.62
C ILE A 121 -16.01 5.77 -5.57
N THR A 122 -15.25 6.82 -5.26
CA THR A 122 -14.08 7.19 -6.06
C THR A 122 -12.84 6.46 -5.55
N GLY A 123 -12.17 5.68 -6.41
CA GLY A 123 -10.89 5.04 -6.10
C GLY A 123 -9.70 5.72 -6.79
N ARG A 124 -8.56 5.81 -6.11
CA ARG A 124 -7.26 6.23 -6.65
C ARG A 124 -6.16 5.33 -6.13
N LEU A 125 -5.01 5.37 -6.80
CA LEU A 125 -3.87 4.50 -6.54
C LEU A 125 -2.64 5.28 -6.08
N ILE A 126 -2.02 4.80 -5.01
CA ILE A 126 -0.66 5.12 -4.59
C ILE A 126 0.21 3.92 -4.92
N VAL A 127 1.21 4.11 -5.77
CA VAL A 127 2.14 3.01 -6.09
C VAL A 127 3.22 2.97 -5.02
N THR A 128 3.40 1.82 -4.39
CA THR A 128 4.34 1.66 -3.27
C THR A 128 5.52 0.77 -3.61
N CYS A 129 6.71 1.19 -3.22
CA CYS A 129 7.86 0.29 -3.14
C CYS A 129 7.92 -0.40 -1.76
N VAL A 130 8.57 -1.57 -1.73
CA VAL A 130 8.74 -2.35 -0.50
C VAL A 130 10.15 -2.11 0.06
N ARG A 131 10.23 -1.50 1.25
CA ARG A 131 11.50 -1.03 1.82
C ARG A 131 12.54 -2.15 1.94
N HIS A 132 12.14 -3.32 2.43
CA HIS A 132 13.06 -4.44 2.66
C HIS A 132 13.49 -5.17 1.38
N PHE A 133 12.93 -4.85 0.20
CA PHE A 133 13.48 -5.28 -1.10
C PHE A 133 14.65 -4.40 -1.58
N GLY A 134 14.89 -3.30 -0.89
CA GLY A 134 16.06 -2.45 -1.05
C GLY A 134 15.90 -1.32 -2.09
N PRO A 135 16.81 -0.33 -2.04
CA PRO A 135 16.69 0.92 -2.78
C PRO A 135 16.77 0.74 -4.31
N ALA A 136 17.49 -0.27 -4.80
CA ALA A 136 17.56 -0.57 -6.22
C ALA A 136 16.19 -1.01 -6.79
N ARG A 137 15.41 -1.77 -6.00
CA ARG A 137 14.04 -2.17 -6.36
C ARG A 137 13.09 -0.98 -6.29
N ALA A 138 13.18 -0.19 -5.22
CA ALA A 138 12.40 1.05 -5.10
C ALA A 138 12.61 2.00 -6.28
N LEU A 139 13.86 2.20 -6.72
CA LEU A 139 14.17 3.03 -7.88
C LEU A 139 13.57 2.46 -9.18
N LYS A 140 13.54 1.13 -9.33
CA LYS A 140 12.90 0.49 -10.49
C LYS A 140 11.39 0.75 -10.50
N VAL A 141 10.71 0.64 -9.36
CA VAL A 141 9.28 0.96 -9.23
C VAL A 141 9.03 2.43 -9.57
N ALA A 142 9.83 3.34 -9.03
CA ALA A 142 9.75 4.77 -9.35
C ALA A 142 9.94 5.05 -10.86
N GLN A 143 10.85 4.33 -11.53
CA GLN A 143 11.03 4.41 -12.98
C GLN A 143 9.81 3.90 -13.75
N GLN A 144 9.15 2.84 -13.28
CA GLN A 144 7.89 2.34 -13.87
C GLN A 144 6.79 3.39 -13.77
N VAL A 145 6.58 3.98 -12.59
CA VAL A 145 5.58 5.06 -12.36
C VAL A 145 5.83 6.25 -13.29
N ARG A 146 7.08 6.73 -13.35
CA ARG A 146 7.44 7.86 -14.21
C ARG A 146 7.33 7.53 -15.70
N GLY A 147 7.66 6.30 -16.09
CA GLY A 147 7.63 5.84 -17.48
C GLY A 147 6.22 5.61 -18.02
N HIS A 148 5.25 5.35 -17.14
CA HIS A 148 3.87 4.99 -17.50
C HIS A 148 2.89 5.86 -16.70
N PRO A 149 2.83 7.18 -16.95
CA PRO A 149 1.93 8.06 -16.23
C PRO A 149 0.48 7.65 -16.46
N HIS A 150 -0.33 7.62 -15.40
CA HIS A 150 -1.71 7.16 -15.46
C HIS A 150 -2.62 8.01 -14.56
N PRO A 151 -3.83 8.40 -15.02
CA PRO A 151 -4.70 9.34 -14.29
C PRO A 151 -5.21 8.83 -12.93
N TYR A 152 -5.22 7.52 -12.70
CA TYR A 152 -5.60 6.93 -11.41
C TYR A 152 -4.44 6.90 -10.41
N VAL A 153 -3.19 7.00 -10.87
CA VAL A 153 -2.01 7.04 -10.00
C VAL A 153 -1.84 8.47 -9.51
N VAL A 154 -2.14 8.68 -8.22
CA VAL A 154 -2.15 10.02 -7.60
C VAL A 154 -1.02 10.21 -6.61
N GLY A 155 -0.19 9.20 -6.36
CA GLY A 155 0.94 9.33 -5.48
C GLY A 155 1.91 8.14 -5.53
N PHE A 156 3.02 8.32 -4.82
CA PHE A 156 4.02 7.30 -4.60
C PHE A 156 4.26 7.12 -3.11
N GLY A 157 4.57 5.89 -2.69
CA GLY A 157 4.92 5.68 -1.30
C GLY A 157 5.81 4.49 -1.04
N MET A 158 6.01 4.20 0.24
CA MET A 158 6.83 3.10 0.69
C MET A 158 6.25 2.50 1.97
N GLY A 159 6.12 1.18 1.99
CA GLY A 159 5.78 0.36 3.15
C GLY A 159 6.81 -0.76 3.36
N GLY A 160 6.44 -1.77 4.13
CA GLY A 160 7.31 -2.92 4.45
C GLY A 160 7.96 -2.81 5.83
N ASP A 161 9.13 -3.43 5.99
CA ASP A 161 9.81 -3.47 7.30
C ASP A 161 10.44 -2.11 7.60
N GLU A 162 9.86 -1.37 8.53
CA GLU A 162 10.31 -0.03 8.89
C GLU A 162 11.77 0.00 9.38
N LYS A 163 12.27 -1.11 9.94
CA LYS A 163 13.65 -1.21 10.46
C LYS A 163 14.68 -1.53 9.37
N ALA A 164 14.24 -1.87 8.17
CA ALA A 164 15.14 -2.12 7.05
C ALA A 164 15.60 -0.80 6.42
N HIS A 165 16.88 -0.69 6.09
CA HIS A 165 17.47 0.47 5.38
C HIS A 165 17.25 1.83 6.08
N GLN A 166 17.77 2.91 5.49
CA GLN A 166 17.54 4.29 5.96
C GLN A 166 16.74 5.07 4.90
N PHE A 167 16.07 6.15 5.28
CA PHE A 167 15.25 6.93 4.33
C PHE A 167 16.08 7.52 3.18
N GLU A 168 17.34 7.89 3.44
CA GLU A 168 18.27 8.45 2.46
C GLU A 168 18.54 7.49 1.30
N ASP A 169 18.50 6.18 1.57
CA ASP A 169 18.69 5.14 0.55
C ASP A 169 17.59 5.22 -0.53
N PHE A 170 16.40 5.72 -0.17
CA PHE A 170 15.23 5.79 -1.05
C PHE A 170 15.01 7.17 -1.65
N LEU A 171 15.73 8.20 -1.21
CA LEU A 171 15.61 9.56 -1.74
C LEU A 171 15.68 9.61 -3.27
N PRO A 172 16.59 8.88 -3.96
CA PRO A 172 16.61 8.87 -5.43
C PRO A 172 15.31 8.38 -6.08
N ALA A 173 14.60 7.43 -5.47
CA ALA A 173 13.32 6.92 -5.96
C ALA A 173 12.20 7.94 -5.74
N PHE A 174 12.16 8.54 -4.54
CA PHE A 174 11.15 9.55 -4.20
C PHE A 174 11.33 10.83 -5.01
N ASP A 175 12.55 11.34 -5.17
CA ASP A 175 12.83 12.52 -5.99
C ASP A 175 12.42 12.31 -7.45
N LEU A 176 12.63 11.11 -7.98
CA LEU A 176 12.28 10.76 -9.36
C LEU A 176 10.78 10.96 -9.63
N VAL A 177 9.95 10.55 -8.68
CA VAL A 177 8.49 10.62 -8.79
C VAL A 177 7.97 12.01 -8.39
N HIS A 178 8.56 12.59 -7.34
CA HIS A 178 8.19 13.91 -6.86
C HIS A 178 8.45 15.01 -7.91
N THR A 179 9.61 14.97 -8.56
CA THR A 179 9.94 15.93 -9.64
C THR A 179 9.09 15.72 -10.89
N ALA A 180 8.44 14.56 -11.05
CA ALA A 180 7.43 14.31 -12.07
C ALA A 180 6.04 14.85 -11.70
N GLY A 181 5.89 15.44 -10.51
CA GLY A 181 4.67 16.14 -10.07
C GLY A 181 3.74 15.31 -9.19
N LEU A 182 4.12 14.10 -8.79
CA LEU A 182 3.31 13.27 -7.89
C LEU A 182 3.66 13.54 -6.42
N PRO A 183 2.65 13.65 -5.52
CA PRO A 183 2.87 13.70 -4.09
C PRO A 183 3.37 12.36 -3.55
N CYS A 184 4.05 12.40 -2.41
CA CYS A 184 4.59 11.22 -1.76
C CYS A 184 4.08 11.04 -0.33
N THR A 185 3.96 9.78 0.12
CA THR A 185 3.69 9.37 1.51
C THR A 185 4.65 8.25 1.91
N VAL A 186 4.85 8.02 3.21
CA VAL A 186 5.71 6.93 3.69
C VAL A 186 5.27 6.43 5.05
N HIS A 187 5.41 5.13 5.30
CA HIS A 187 5.24 4.56 6.64
C HIS A 187 6.40 5.01 7.54
N ALA A 188 6.05 5.63 8.67
CA ALA A 188 7.00 6.02 9.71
C ALA A 188 6.31 6.11 11.08
N GLY A 189 7.02 5.72 12.14
CA GLY A 189 6.50 5.74 13.51
C GLY A 189 5.38 4.74 13.77
N GLU A 190 5.32 3.64 13.00
CA GLU A 190 4.43 2.50 13.26
C GLU A 190 5.08 1.56 14.27
N TRP A 191 6.28 1.09 13.92
CA TRP A 191 7.05 0.11 14.68
C TRP A 191 8.38 0.68 15.20
N ALA A 192 8.98 1.63 14.48
CA ALA A 192 10.08 2.45 14.99
C ALA A 192 9.55 3.61 15.86
N GLY A 193 10.42 4.46 16.39
CA GLY A 193 10.03 5.56 17.29
C GLY A 193 9.66 6.86 16.57
N ALA A 194 9.34 7.90 17.35
CA ALA A 194 9.10 9.26 16.85
C ALA A 194 10.22 9.78 15.92
N GLU A 195 11.46 9.38 16.17
CA GLU A 195 12.61 9.76 15.35
C GLU A 195 12.46 9.32 13.89
N SER A 196 11.84 8.16 13.63
CA SER A 196 11.56 7.70 12.26
C SER A 196 10.61 8.65 11.51
N VAL A 197 9.62 9.21 12.20
CA VAL A 197 8.73 10.24 11.63
C VAL A 197 9.53 11.50 11.30
N ARG A 198 10.39 11.96 12.22
CA ARG A 198 11.23 13.14 11.99
C ARG A 198 12.18 12.93 10.80
N ASP A 199 12.83 11.78 10.74
CA ASP A 199 13.81 11.47 9.70
C ASP A 199 13.11 11.34 8.34
N ALA A 200 11.94 10.71 8.27
CA ALA A 200 11.10 10.69 7.07
C ALA A 200 10.79 12.11 6.56
N LEU A 201 10.34 13.00 7.45
CA LEU A 201 9.97 14.39 7.10
C LEU A 201 11.17 15.27 6.74
N ASN A 202 12.36 14.96 7.21
CA ASN A 202 13.57 15.73 6.91
C ASN A 202 14.29 15.21 5.65
N THR A 203 14.07 13.95 5.29
CA THR A 203 14.80 13.29 4.21
C THR A 203 13.98 13.16 2.94
N LEU A 204 12.71 12.76 3.02
CA LEU A 204 11.88 12.48 1.85
C LEU A 204 10.89 13.62 1.54
N PRO A 205 10.54 13.85 0.25
CA PRO A 205 9.57 14.87 -0.16
C PRO A 205 8.11 14.42 0.09
N VAL A 206 7.80 14.03 1.33
CA VAL A 206 6.49 13.49 1.72
C VAL A 206 5.55 14.57 2.26
N GLN A 207 4.25 14.42 1.99
CA GLN A 207 3.19 15.33 2.45
C GLN A 207 2.31 14.71 3.54
N ARG A 208 2.37 13.39 3.67
CA ARG A 208 1.65 12.59 4.66
C ARG A 208 2.57 11.52 5.23
N ILE A 209 2.22 11.04 6.41
CA ILE A 209 2.89 9.91 7.07
C ILE A 209 1.85 8.81 7.29
N GLY A 210 2.17 7.62 6.77
CA GLY A 210 1.47 6.40 7.12
C GLY A 210 1.71 6.05 8.58
N HIS A 211 0.64 5.86 9.35
CA HIS A 211 0.64 5.71 10.80
C HIS A 211 1.08 6.98 11.55
N GLY A 212 2.37 7.11 11.90
CA GLY A 212 2.86 8.17 12.78
C GLY A 212 2.42 8.05 14.23
N VAL A 213 1.86 6.91 14.65
CA VAL A 213 1.29 6.71 16.00
C VAL A 213 2.32 6.93 17.11
N ARG A 214 3.60 6.62 16.85
CA ARG A 214 4.69 6.80 17.81
C ARG A 214 5.31 8.20 17.81
N ALA A 215 4.80 9.14 16.98
CA ALA A 215 5.21 10.56 17.04
C ALA A 215 4.97 11.16 18.44
N VAL A 216 3.94 10.69 19.15
CA VAL A 216 3.58 11.14 20.50
C VAL A 216 4.68 10.95 21.55
N GLU A 217 5.64 10.07 21.29
CA GLU A 217 6.74 9.78 22.22
C GLU A 217 7.75 10.93 22.31
N ASN A 218 7.77 11.86 21.34
CA ASN A 218 8.63 13.04 21.35
C ASN A 218 7.81 14.31 21.05
N PRO A 219 7.62 15.21 22.04
CA PRO A 219 6.88 16.46 21.85
C PRO A 219 7.42 17.36 20.73
N GLU A 220 8.73 17.34 20.45
CA GLU A 220 9.32 18.11 19.36
C GLU A 220 8.91 17.56 17.98
N VAL A 221 8.75 16.24 17.87
CA VAL A 221 8.27 15.60 16.63
C VAL A 221 6.78 15.89 16.42
N LEU A 222 5.97 15.86 17.48
CA LEU A 222 4.57 16.30 17.37
C LEU A 222 4.46 17.76 16.93
N GLN A 223 5.29 18.64 17.49
CA GLN A 223 5.31 20.04 17.08
C GLN A 223 5.73 20.18 15.62
N LEU A 224 6.73 19.43 15.17
CA LEU A 224 7.14 19.39 13.76
C LEU A 224 6.01 18.97 12.82
N VAL A 225 5.27 17.91 13.17
CA VAL A 225 4.10 17.42 12.42
C VAL A 225 3.04 18.51 12.33
N ALA A 226 2.73 19.17 13.44
CA ALA A 226 1.72 20.24 13.50
C ALA A 226 2.15 21.49 12.70
N ASP A 227 3.39 21.95 12.88
CA ASP A 227 3.92 23.16 12.22
C ASP A 227 3.96 23.01 10.70
N ARG A 228 4.24 21.80 10.21
CA ARG A 228 4.27 21.49 8.77
C ARG A 228 2.91 21.08 8.20
N GLY A 229 1.88 20.96 9.04
CA GLY A 229 0.54 20.53 8.62
C GLY A 229 0.52 19.11 8.04
N ILE A 230 1.36 18.20 8.56
CA ILE A 230 1.48 16.83 8.07
C ILE A 230 0.27 16.01 8.51
N HIS A 231 -0.40 15.37 7.55
CA HIS A 231 -1.47 14.43 7.84
C HIS A 231 -0.89 13.08 8.29
N LEU A 232 -1.42 12.54 9.39
CA LEU A 232 -1.11 11.20 9.88
C LEU A 232 -2.26 10.25 9.52
N GLU A 233 -1.95 9.17 8.83
CA GLU A 233 -2.92 8.16 8.39
C GLU A 233 -3.03 7.05 9.45
N VAL A 234 -3.94 7.22 10.43
CA VAL A 234 -4.11 6.33 11.61
C VAL A 234 -5.40 5.52 11.54
#